data_AF-A0A2S2Q0J8-F1
#
_entry.id   AF-A0A2S2Q0J8-F1
#
_cell.length_a   1.000
_cell.length_b   1.000
_cell.length_c   1.000
_cell.angle_alpha   90.00
_cell.angle_beta   90.00
_cell.angle_gamma   90.00
#
_symmetry.space_group_name_H-M   'P 1'
#
loop_
_entity.id
_entity.type
_entity.pdbx_description
1 polymer ?
#
loop_
_entity_poly.entity_id
_entity_poly.type
_entity_poly.pdbx_seq_one_letter_code
_entity_poly.pdbx_strand_id
1 'polypeptide(L)'
;MIEKIQNSSSLPIYDDLYNAPNKRLKSRNPIWTVKNSTITEGDLWNLHWKDVVAPNIHLISDPTQLVSGFEFPRATWTALNRVRTEQGKCNYLMHKWGMVDSPLCNCGQIQTIRHIVEECPETKFSGGTSGLHNGDKEALDWLCNLSIRL
;
A
#
# COMPACT_ATOMS: atom_id res chain seq x y z
N MET A 1 19.60 -18.11 -3.44
CA MET A 1 19.83 -17.58 -4.81
C MET A 1 21.31 -17.69 -5.21
N ILE A 2 22.24 -17.21 -4.38
CA ILE A 2 23.69 -17.29 -4.64
C ILE A 2 24.19 -18.74 -4.79
N GLU A 3 23.73 -19.69 -3.99
CA GLU A 3 24.09 -21.12 -4.14
C GLU A 3 23.66 -21.72 -5.49
N LYS A 4 22.47 -21.36 -5.99
CA LYS A 4 22.00 -21.81 -7.32
C LYS A 4 22.87 -21.25 -8.44
N ILE A 5 23.38 -20.03 -8.26
CA ILE A 5 24.30 -19.39 -9.22
C ILE A 5 25.64 -20.12 -9.20
N GLN A 6 26.21 -20.36 -8.01
CA GLN A 6 27.48 -21.07 -7.82
C GLN A 6 27.47 -22.50 -8.39
N ASN A 7 26.33 -23.19 -8.32
CA ASN A 7 26.18 -24.57 -8.78
C ASN A 7 25.93 -24.71 -10.30
N SER A 8 25.78 -23.61 -11.04
CA SER A 8 25.50 -23.65 -12.48
C SER A 8 26.47 -22.76 -13.24
N SER A 9 27.65 -23.31 -13.56
CA SER A 9 28.76 -22.60 -14.22
C SER A 9 28.48 -22.09 -15.64
N SER A 10 27.37 -22.51 -16.25
CA SER A 10 26.95 -22.08 -17.60
C SER A 10 26.05 -20.85 -17.61
N LEU A 11 25.79 -20.24 -16.45
CA LEU A 11 24.96 -19.04 -16.39
C LEU A 11 25.67 -17.84 -17.04
N PRO A 12 24.98 -17.03 -17.86
CA PRO A 12 25.55 -15.81 -18.47
C PRO A 12 26.11 -14.79 -17.47
N ILE A 13 25.73 -14.89 -16.19
CA ILE A 13 26.24 -14.05 -15.11
C ILE A 13 27.76 -14.18 -14.90
N TYR A 14 28.37 -15.30 -15.31
CA TYR A 14 29.81 -15.48 -15.22
C TYR A 14 30.57 -14.63 -16.26
N ASP A 15 29.98 -14.39 -17.43
CA ASP A 15 30.54 -13.42 -18.38
C ASP A 15 30.45 -12.00 -17.81
N ASP A 16 29.35 -11.65 -17.13
CA ASP A 16 29.25 -10.37 -16.45
C ASP A 16 30.28 -10.22 -15.31
N LEU A 17 30.72 -11.31 -14.70
CA LEU A 17 31.74 -11.34 -13.63
C LEU A 17 33.17 -11.19 -14.17
N TYR A 18 33.52 -12.02 -15.16
CA TYR A 18 34.91 -12.14 -15.65
C TYR A 18 35.20 -11.23 -16.85
N ASN A 19 34.19 -10.88 -17.65
CA ASN A 19 34.29 -10.04 -18.84
C ASN A 19 33.57 -8.68 -18.67
N ALA A 20 33.56 -8.16 -17.44
CA ALA A 20 32.93 -6.90 -17.08
C ALA A 20 33.47 -5.71 -17.90
N PRO A 21 32.62 -4.86 -18.52
CA PRO A 21 33.09 -3.66 -19.19
C PRO A 21 33.67 -2.64 -18.20
N ASN A 22 34.77 -1.97 -18.60
CA ASN A 22 35.49 -0.97 -17.79
C ASN A 22 34.62 0.22 -17.34
N LYS A 23 33.54 0.51 -18.06
CA LYS A 23 32.55 1.54 -17.71
C LYS A 23 31.19 0.87 -17.49
N ARG A 24 30.77 0.78 -16.24
CA ARG A 24 29.40 0.38 -15.87
C ARG A 24 28.54 1.61 -15.63
N LEU A 25 27.26 1.52 -15.97
CA LEU A 25 26.26 2.51 -15.57
C LEU A 25 26.12 2.50 -14.05
N LYS A 26 25.96 3.68 -13.43
CA LYS A 26 25.75 3.80 -11.97
C LYS A 26 24.56 3.00 -11.45
N SER A 27 23.54 2.75 -12.28
CA SER A 27 22.37 1.93 -11.93
C SER A 27 22.62 0.42 -11.95
N ARG A 28 23.71 -0.04 -12.60
CA ARG A 28 24.05 -1.46 -12.74
C ARG A 28 25.10 -1.86 -11.71
N ASN A 29 24.72 -1.78 -10.44
CA ASN A 29 25.59 -2.22 -9.35
C ASN A 29 25.74 -3.76 -9.41
N PRO A 30 26.95 -4.31 -9.24
CA PRO A 30 27.13 -5.75 -9.39
C PRO A 30 26.43 -6.53 -8.28
N ILE A 31 25.71 -7.60 -8.60
CA ILE A 31 24.95 -8.37 -7.61
C ILE A 31 25.85 -8.98 -6.51
N TRP A 32 27.13 -9.23 -6.82
CA TRP A 32 28.13 -9.72 -5.86
C TRP A 32 28.67 -8.65 -4.90
N THR A 33 28.33 -7.37 -5.11
CA THR A 33 28.61 -6.30 -4.12
C THR A 33 27.51 -6.19 -3.06
N VAL A 34 26.38 -6.88 -3.27
CA VAL A 34 25.32 -6.99 -2.27
C VAL A 34 25.88 -7.80 -1.11
N LYS A 35 26.12 -7.13 0.02
CA LYS A 35 26.51 -7.80 1.26
C LYS A 35 25.32 -8.61 1.75
N ASN A 36 25.57 -9.83 2.22
CA ASN A 36 24.56 -10.59 2.95
C ASN A 36 24.22 -9.81 4.22
N SER A 37 22.98 -9.33 4.30
CA SER A 37 22.43 -8.74 5.52
C SER A 37 22.02 -9.86 6.46
N THR A 38 22.30 -9.72 7.74
CA THR A 38 21.73 -10.58 8.80
C THR A 38 20.30 -10.20 9.14
N ILE A 39 19.86 -9.03 8.71
CA ILE A 39 18.49 -8.51 8.89
C ILE A 39 17.65 -9.00 7.72
N THR A 40 16.52 -9.64 8.01
CA THR A 40 15.57 -10.10 6.99
C THR A 40 14.78 -8.92 6.40
N GLU A 41 14.13 -9.12 5.24
CA GLU A 41 13.25 -8.08 4.70
C GLU A 41 12.09 -7.75 5.65
N GLY A 42 11.58 -8.75 6.37
CA GLY A 42 10.53 -8.55 7.38
C GLY A 42 11.01 -7.69 8.55
N ASP A 43 12.25 -7.87 9.01
CA ASP A 43 12.84 -7.05 10.07
C ASP A 43 13.02 -5.59 9.62
N LEU A 44 13.49 -5.37 8.37
CA LEU A 44 13.59 -4.03 7.79
C LEU A 44 12.22 -3.37 7.69
N TRP A 45 11.20 -4.11 7.26
CA TRP A 45 9.84 -3.59 7.14
C TRP A 45 9.24 -3.23 8.50
N ASN A 46 9.48 -4.06 9.52
CA ASN A 46 9.09 -3.77 10.90
C ASN A 46 9.78 -2.53 11.47
N LEU A 47 11.07 -2.33 11.17
CA LEU A 47 11.79 -1.11 11.55
C LEU A 47 11.18 0.12 10.89
N HIS A 48 11.00 0.08 9.57
CA HIS A 48 10.37 1.17 8.82
C HIS A 48 8.95 1.47 9.32
N TRP A 49 8.16 0.44 9.61
CA TRP A 49 6.79 0.62 10.09
C TRP A 49 6.73 1.32 11.45
N LYS A 50 7.70 1.06 12.35
CA LYS A 50 7.79 1.74 13.66
C LYS A 50 8.14 3.22 13.56
N ASP A 51 8.93 3.59 12.56
CA ASP A 51 9.43 4.97 12.40
C ASP A 51 8.51 5.86 11.54
N VAL A 52 7.55 5.26 10.83
CA VAL A 52 6.63 5.98 9.95
C VAL A 52 5.53 6.68 10.75
N VAL A 53 5.25 7.93 10.38
CA VAL A 53 4.02 8.64 10.78
C VAL A 53 3.02 8.56 9.63
N ALA A 54 2.00 7.73 9.79
CA ALA A 54 0.93 7.55 8.81
C ALA A 54 -0.46 7.53 9.46
N PRO A 55 -1.52 7.95 8.74
CA PRO A 55 -2.89 7.78 9.19
C PRO A 55 -3.19 6.30 9.47
N ASN A 56 -3.96 6.05 10.53
CA ASN A 56 -4.48 4.73 10.87
C ASN A 56 -3.42 3.61 10.97
N ILE A 57 -2.17 3.96 11.28
CA ILE A 57 -1.06 3.01 11.45
C ILE A 57 -1.37 1.93 12.50
N HIS A 58 -2.15 2.28 13.52
CA HIS A 58 -2.58 1.41 14.59
C HIS A 58 -3.48 0.25 14.13
N LEU A 59 -4.04 0.31 12.91
CA LEU A 59 -4.82 -0.78 12.33
C LEU A 59 -3.93 -1.95 11.87
N ILE A 60 -2.63 -1.73 11.70
CA ILE A 60 -1.68 -2.75 11.24
C ILE A 60 -0.75 -3.09 12.41
N SER A 61 -1.01 -4.24 13.06
CA SER A 61 -0.21 -4.74 14.16
C SER A 61 1.11 -5.35 13.70
N ASP A 62 1.06 -6.15 12.63
CA ASP A 62 2.22 -6.78 12.00
C ASP A 62 2.22 -6.46 10.49
N PRO A 63 3.13 -5.60 10.02
CA PRO A 63 3.18 -5.20 8.62
C PRO A 63 3.70 -6.29 7.68
N THR A 64 4.14 -7.43 8.22
CA THR A 64 4.58 -8.61 7.44
C THR A 64 3.44 -9.60 7.18
N GLN A 65 2.27 -9.39 7.80
CA GLN A 65 1.11 -10.25 7.64
C GLN A 65 0.10 -9.68 6.63
N LEU A 66 -0.63 -10.60 5.99
CA LEU A 66 -1.76 -10.24 5.15
C LEU A 66 -2.90 -9.76 6.04
N VAL A 67 -3.48 -8.61 5.70
CA VAL A 67 -4.64 -8.07 6.40
C VAL A 67 -5.94 -8.55 5.78
N SER A 68 -7.03 -8.44 6.53
CA SER A 68 -8.35 -8.90 6.10
C SER A 68 -8.75 -8.37 4.73
N GLY A 69 -9.38 -9.23 3.94
CA GLY A 69 -9.80 -8.88 2.58
C GLY A 69 -8.72 -8.89 1.51
N PHE A 70 -7.49 -9.33 1.82
CA PHE A 70 -6.45 -9.56 0.80
C PHE A 70 -6.92 -10.51 -0.32
N GLU A 71 -7.70 -11.53 0.04
CA GLU A 71 -8.27 -12.50 -0.90
C GLU A 71 -9.48 -11.97 -1.68
N PHE A 72 -9.97 -10.76 -1.38
CA PHE A 72 -11.13 -10.19 -2.07
C PHE A 72 -10.79 -9.73 -3.49
N PRO A 73 -11.79 -9.58 -4.37
CA PRO A 73 -11.59 -8.99 -5.68
C PRO A 73 -10.85 -7.66 -5.60
N ARG A 74 -10.00 -7.39 -6.58
CA ARG A 74 -9.11 -6.21 -6.61
C ARG A 74 -9.81 -4.90 -6.29
N ALA A 75 -11.04 -4.70 -6.77
CA ALA A 75 -11.79 -3.47 -6.54
C ALA A 75 -12.08 -3.25 -5.04
N THR A 76 -12.60 -4.28 -4.38
CA THR A 76 -12.89 -4.30 -2.93
C THR A 76 -11.61 -4.14 -2.12
N TRP A 77 -10.58 -4.91 -2.44
CA TRP A 77 -9.27 -4.82 -1.79
C TRP A 77 -8.68 -3.40 -1.90
N THR A 78 -8.78 -2.79 -3.08
CA THR A 78 -8.31 -1.42 -3.30
C THR A 78 -9.11 -0.43 -2.44
N ALA A 79 -10.43 -0.53 -2.41
CA ALA A 79 -11.27 0.37 -1.61
C ALA A 79 -10.94 0.28 -0.10
N LEU A 80 -10.77 -0.94 0.42
CA LEU A 80 -10.35 -1.17 1.81
C LEU A 80 -8.99 -0.53 2.12
N ASN A 81 -8.01 -0.66 1.21
CA ASN A 81 -6.69 -0.05 1.41
C ASN A 81 -6.72 1.47 1.33
N ARG A 82 -7.62 2.05 0.53
CA ARG A 82 -7.81 3.51 0.50
C ARG A 82 -8.37 4.04 1.82
N VAL A 83 -9.25 3.28 2.46
CA VAL A 83 -9.72 3.57 3.83
C VAL A 83 -8.58 3.47 4.84
N ARG A 84 -7.82 2.36 4.83
CA ARG A 84 -6.69 2.15 5.75
C ARG A 84 -5.63 3.24 5.68
N THR A 85 -5.39 3.80 4.51
CA THR A 85 -4.35 4.83 4.29
C THR A 85 -4.91 6.26 4.33
N GLU A 86 -6.23 6.41 4.40
CA GLU A 86 -6.96 7.66 4.12
C GLU A 86 -6.60 8.30 2.76
N GLN A 87 -6.01 7.53 1.85
CA GLN A 87 -5.64 7.97 0.51
C GLN A 87 -6.56 7.31 -0.50
N GLY A 88 -7.42 8.08 -1.15
CA GLY A 88 -8.34 7.53 -2.15
C GLY A 88 -8.97 8.60 -3.02
N LYS A 89 -10.03 8.23 -3.72
CA LYS A 89 -10.75 9.17 -4.58
C LYS A 89 -11.77 9.95 -3.75
N CYS A 90 -11.31 11.01 -3.09
CA CYS A 90 -12.14 11.96 -2.35
C CYS A 90 -11.97 13.37 -2.92
N ASN A 91 -12.98 14.23 -2.81
CA ASN A 91 -12.93 15.57 -3.42
C ASN A 91 -11.77 16.41 -2.88
N TYR A 92 -11.35 16.23 -1.62
CA TYR A 92 -10.16 16.89 -1.09
C TYR A 92 -8.90 16.63 -1.93
N LEU A 93 -8.59 15.35 -2.21
CA LEU A 93 -7.42 14.99 -3.02
C LEU A 93 -7.61 15.34 -4.50
N MET A 94 -8.81 15.11 -5.04
CA MET A 94 -9.12 15.42 -6.43
C MET A 94 -9.02 16.93 -6.71
N HIS A 95 -9.46 17.79 -5.79
CA HIS A 95 -9.34 19.24 -5.87
C HIS A 95 -7.88 19.67 -5.76
N LYS A 96 -7.13 19.07 -4.83
CA LYS A 96 -5.68 19.29 -4.70
C LYS A 96 -4.93 18.98 -6.00
N TRP A 97 -5.43 18.04 -6.81
CA TRP A 97 -4.89 17.70 -8.12
C TRP A 97 -5.52 18.46 -9.29
N GLY A 98 -6.44 19.39 -9.05
CA GLY A 98 -7.11 20.17 -10.10
C GLY A 98 -8.08 19.37 -10.97
N MET A 99 -8.59 18.24 -10.47
CA MET A 99 -9.53 17.37 -11.20
C MET A 99 -11.01 17.69 -10.92
N VAL A 100 -11.28 18.45 -9.86
CA VAL A 100 -12.62 18.94 -9.50
C VAL A 100 -12.50 20.37 -9.00
N ASP A 101 -13.56 21.16 -9.17
CA ASP A 101 -13.57 22.60 -8.83
C ASP A 101 -13.69 22.87 -7.32
N SER A 102 -14.12 21.89 -6.52
CA SER A 102 -14.37 22.06 -5.10
C SER A 102 -13.97 20.83 -4.29
N PRO A 103 -13.37 21.00 -3.08
CA PRO A 103 -13.04 19.90 -2.18
C PRO A 103 -14.23 19.41 -1.34
N LEU A 104 -15.41 20.02 -1.50
CA LEU A 104 -16.56 19.80 -0.62
C LEU A 104 -17.37 18.56 -0.99
N CYS A 105 -17.98 17.95 0.01
CA CYS A 105 -19.02 16.94 -0.10
C CYS A 105 -20.39 17.61 -0.27
N ASN A 106 -21.42 16.84 -0.68
CA ASN A 106 -22.80 17.31 -0.78
C ASN A 106 -23.33 17.88 0.54
N CYS A 107 -22.87 17.36 1.68
CA CYS A 107 -23.21 17.87 3.01
C CYS A 107 -22.52 19.21 3.37
N GLY A 108 -21.69 19.76 2.48
CA GLY A 108 -21.00 21.04 2.64
C GLY A 108 -19.65 21.00 3.39
N GLN A 109 -19.24 19.84 3.91
CA GLN A 109 -17.93 19.65 4.57
C GLN A 109 -16.85 19.21 3.59
N ILE A 110 -15.57 19.37 3.94
CA ILE A 110 -14.46 18.87 3.11
C ILE A 110 -14.54 17.34 3.03
N GLN A 111 -14.60 16.81 1.80
CA GLN A 111 -14.73 15.37 1.59
C GLN A 111 -13.34 14.70 1.65
N THR A 112 -12.95 14.26 2.83
CA THR A 112 -11.83 13.33 3.03
C THR A 112 -12.33 11.88 3.06
N ILE A 113 -11.42 10.90 3.02
CA ILE A 113 -11.80 9.48 3.19
C ILE A 113 -12.40 9.26 4.58
N ARG A 114 -11.77 9.83 5.61
CA ARG A 114 -12.30 9.80 6.97
C ARG A 114 -13.70 10.42 7.06
N HIS A 115 -13.92 11.54 6.39
CA HIS A 115 -15.24 12.15 6.35
C HIS A 115 -16.29 11.20 5.75
N ILE A 116 -16.01 10.60 4.60
CA ILE A 116 -16.92 9.64 3.94
C ILE A 116 -17.26 8.47 4.88
N VAL A 117 -16.27 7.95 5.60
CA VAL A 117 -16.42 6.75 6.43
C VAL A 117 -17.02 7.03 7.80
N GLU A 118 -16.65 8.12 8.47
CA GLU A 118 -16.93 8.32 9.91
C GLU A 118 -17.90 9.48 10.19
N GLU A 119 -17.99 10.47 9.31
CA GLU A 119 -18.62 11.76 9.64
C GLU A 119 -19.82 12.09 8.75
N CYS A 120 -19.76 11.71 7.48
CA CYS A 120 -20.71 12.13 6.46
C CYS A 120 -22.10 11.58 6.79
N PRO A 121 -23.13 12.43 6.96
CA PRO A 121 -24.49 11.97 7.27
C PRO A 121 -25.07 11.02 6.20
N GLU A 122 -24.64 11.17 4.96
CA GLU A 122 -25.13 10.41 3.81
C GLU A 122 -24.42 9.06 3.63
N THR A 123 -23.14 8.97 4.03
CA THR A 123 -22.29 7.83 3.67
C THR A 123 -21.64 7.14 4.85
N LYS A 124 -21.63 7.69 6.06
CA LYS A 124 -20.91 7.10 7.20
C LYS A 124 -21.24 5.61 7.41
N PHE A 125 -20.21 4.85 7.74
CA PHE A 125 -20.32 3.46 8.15
C PHE A 125 -20.35 3.38 9.69
N SER A 126 -21.29 2.62 10.25
CA SER A 126 -21.46 2.50 11.71
C SER A 126 -20.22 1.95 12.42
N GLY A 127 -19.48 1.03 11.78
CA GLY A 127 -18.22 0.49 12.29
C GLY A 127 -17.00 1.38 12.09
N GLY A 128 -17.16 2.53 11.40
CA GLY A 128 -16.08 3.46 11.08
C GLY A 128 -14.91 2.81 10.33
N THR A 129 -13.72 3.42 10.44
CA THR A 129 -12.52 2.94 9.75
C THR A 129 -12.09 1.54 10.24
N SER A 130 -12.21 1.29 11.55
CA SER A 130 -11.84 -0.01 12.15
C SER A 130 -12.75 -1.15 11.71
N GLY A 131 -14.07 -0.91 11.60
CA GLY A 131 -15.00 -1.92 11.11
C GLY A 131 -14.77 -2.24 9.62
N LEU A 132 -14.46 -1.23 8.80
CA LEU A 132 -14.06 -1.48 7.42
C LEU A 132 -12.74 -2.25 7.34
N HIS A 133 -11.77 -1.97 8.22
CA HIS A 133 -10.51 -2.69 8.25
C HIS A 133 -10.68 -4.21 8.42
N ASN A 134 -11.65 -4.64 9.24
CA ASN A 134 -11.95 -6.06 9.46
C ASN A 134 -12.46 -6.76 8.20
N GLY A 135 -13.07 -6.03 7.26
CA GLY A 135 -13.52 -6.58 5.98
C GLY A 135 -14.70 -7.54 6.10
N ASP A 136 -15.52 -7.41 7.14
CA ASP A 136 -16.68 -8.27 7.39
C ASP A 136 -17.79 -8.04 6.36
N LYS A 137 -18.83 -8.90 6.37
CA LYS A 137 -19.95 -8.82 5.42
C LYS A 137 -20.63 -7.45 5.38
N GLU A 138 -20.78 -6.80 6.53
CA GLU A 138 -21.37 -5.45 6.63
C GLU A 138 -20.48 -4.39 5.95
N ALA A 139 -19.16 -4.49 6.13
CA ALA A 139 -18.20 -3.60 5.47
C ALA A 139 -18.27 -3.75 3.95
N LEU A 140 -18.39 -4.99 3.46
CA LEU A 140 -18.53 -5.29 2.04
C LEU A 140 -19.84 -4.78 1.45
N ASP A 141 -20.95 -4.99 2.16
CA ASP A 141 -22.26 -4.49 1.73
C ASP A 141 -22.26 -2.96 1.65
N TRP A 142 -21.69 -2.29 2.65
CA TRP A 142 -21.52 -0.84 2.63
C TRP A 142 -20.67 -0.37 1.43
N LEU A 143 -19.53 -1.04 1.16
CA LEU A 143 -18.68 -0.71 0.01
C LEU A 143 -19.38 -0.89 -1.34
N CYS A 144 -20.24 -1.90 -1.46
CA CYS A 144 -21.02 -2.16 -2.67
C CYS A 144 -22.13 -1.13 -2.89
N ASN A 145 -22.75 -0.65 -1.80
CA ASN A 145 -23.86 0.31 -1.83
C ASN A 145 -23.40 1.77 -1.80
N LEU A 146 -22.10 2.02 -1.63
CA LEU A 146 -21.55 3.36 -1.62
C LEU A 146 -21.68 4.02 -3.00
N SER A 147 -22.34 5.18 -3.04
CA SER A 147 -22.56 5.95 -4.28
C SER A 147 -21.27 6.52 -4.88
N ILE A 148 -20.23 6.66 -4.04
CA ILE A 148 -18.93 7.19 -4.42
C ILE A 148 -17.94 6.04 -4.51
N ARG A 149 -17.17 6.00 -5.59
CA ARG A 149 -16.09 5.02 -5.72
C ARG A 149 -14.86 5.50 -4.95
N LEU A 150 -14.61 4.88 -3.79
CA LEU A 150 -13.38 5.10 -3.00
C LEU A 150 -12.14 4.77 -3.81
#